data_AF-A0A239IBJ8-F1
#
_entry.id   AF-A0A239IBJ8-F1
#
_cell.length_a   1.000
_cell.length_b   1.000
_cell.length_c   1.000
_cell.angle_alpha   90.00
_cell.angle_beta   90.00
_cell.angle_gamma   90.00
#
_symmetry.space_group_name_H-M   'P 1'
#
loop_
_entity.id
_entity.type
_entity.pdbx_description
1 polymer ?
#
loop_
_entity_poly.entity_id
_entity_poly.type
_entity_poly.pdbx_seq_one_letter_code
_entity_poly.pdbx_strand_id
1 'polypeptide(L)'
;MPAGTNTKREREFEELKQQFRQSHRYPGREEEVAARIVNKQRAKFGETRQARQQDRQGHSPDRKLPLPDYDGLTIPQIASRLEGLSAGEIRKIRAYEIRHKNRKGLLSMLERRLKA
;
A
#
# COMPACT_ATOMS: atom_id res chain seq x y z
N MET A 1 7.00 13.76 -15.18
CA MET A 1 6.38 12.43 -14.96
C MET A 1 6.92 11.77 -13.69
N PRO A 2 6.10 11.08 -12.88
CA PRO A 2 6.54 10.46 -11.64
C PRO A 2 7.42 9.22 -11.92
N ALA A 3 8.73 9.44 -12.01
CA ALA A 3 9.73 8.42 -12.34
C ALA A 3 9.68 7.20 -11.41
N GLY A 4 9.54 6.01 -11.98
CA GLY A 4 9.83 4.74 -11.32
C GLY A 4 8.92 3.60 -11.75
N THR A 5 9.41 2.77 -12.69
CA THR A 5 9.22 1.31 -12.91
C THR A 5 7.90 0.58 -12.56
N ASN A 6 6.84 1.24 -12.13
CA ASN A 6 5.57 0.63 -11.79
C ASN A 6 4.47 1.15 -12.73
N THR A 7 4.22 0.36 -13.77
CA THR A 7 3.18 0.59 -14.80
C THR A 7 1.80 0.85 -14.21
N LYS A 8 1.48 0.31 -13.04
CA LYS A 8 0.21 0.56 -12.34
C LYS A 8 0.07 2.01 -11.87
N ARG A 9 1.14 2.57 -11.29
CA ARG A 9 1.11 3.94 -10.73
C ARG A 9 1.13 5.01 -11.82
N GLU A 10 1.74 4.71 -12.96
CA GLU A 10 1.71 5.58 -14.14
C GLU A 10 0.31 5.63 -14.76
N ARG A 11 -0.37 4.47 -14.89
CA ARG A 11 -1.77 4.42 -15.33
C ARG A 11 -2.69 5.18 -14.38
N GLU A 12 -2.57 4.95 -13.08
CA GLU A 12 -3.38 5.64 -12.06
C GLU A 12 -3.18 7.16 -12.08
N PHE A 13 -1.95 7.62 -12.33
CA PHE A 13 -1.67 9.04 -12.52
C PHE A 13 -2.41 9.62 -13.73
N GLU A 14 -2.33 8.94 -14.88
CA GLU A 14 -3.02 9.38 -16.10
C GLU A 14 -4.55 9.36 -15.94
N GLU A 15 -5.10 8.32 -15.33
CA GLU A 15 -6.54 8.21 -15.02
C GLU A 15 -7.00 9.36 -14.11
N LEU A 16 -6.28 9.64 -13.02
CA LEU A 16 -6.60 10.75 -12.12
C LEU A 16 -6.51 12.11 -12.82
N LYS A 17 -5.46 12.31 -13.63
CA LYS A 17 -5.29 13.55 -14.42
C LYS A 17 -6.46 13.76 -15.38
N GLN A 18 -6.86 12.72 -16.11
CA GLN A 18 -8.01 12.80 -17.03
C GLN A 18 -9.32 13.02 -16.27
N GLN A 19 -9.53 12.33 -15.14
CA GLN A 19 -10.72 12.51 -14.31
C GLN A 19 -10.82 13.94 -13.76
N PHE A 20 -9.72 14.53 -13.28
CA PHE A 20 -9.72 15.90 -12.79
C PHE A 20 -9.96 16.93 -13.90
N ARG A 21 -9.43 16.67 -15.10
CA ARG A 21 -9.68 17.49 -16.28
C ARG A 21 -11.15 17.44 -16.69
N GLN A 22 -11.75 16.24 -16.76
CA GLN A 22 -13.17 16.07 -17.10
C GLN A 22 -14.11 16.65 -16.05
N SER A 23 -13.80 16.48 -14.77
CA SER A 23 -14.60 17.00 -13.66
C SER A 23 -14.38 18.49 -13.35
N HIS A 24 -13.40 19.14 -13.99
CA HIS A 24 -12.98 20.53 -13.73
C HIS A 24 -12.75 20.83 -12.24
N ARG A 25 -12.34 19.81 -11.46
CA ARG A 25 -12.22 19.93 -10.00
C ARG A 25 -10.98 20.72 -9.57
N TYR A 26 -9.93 20.71 -10.39
CA TYR A 26 -8.64 21.33 -10.11
C TYR A 26 -8.06 22.02 -11.36
N PRO A 27 -8.74 23.05 -11.92
CA PRO A 27 -8.33 23.68 -13.17
C PRO A 27 -6.89 24.20 -13.10
N GLY A 28 -6.05 23.75 -14.03
CA GLY A 28 -4.63 24.14 -14.15
C GLY A 28 -3.69 23.49 -13.12
N ARG A 29 -4.19 22.62 -12.24
CA ARG A 29 -3.41 21.87 -11.23
C ARG A 29 -3.70 20.37 -11.25
N GLU A 30 -4.37 19.87 -12.26
CA GLU A 30 -4.76 18.46 -12.38
C GLU A 30 -3.54 17.54 -12.29
N GLU A 31 -2.47 17.91 -13.00
CA GLU A 31 -1.22 17.14 -13.02
C GLU A 31 -0.53 17.12 -11.65
N GLU A 32 -0.39 18.29 -11.00
CA GLU A 32 0.23 18.40 -9.68
C GLU A 32 -0.54 17.60 -8.63
N VAL A 33 -1.88 17.72 -8.63
CA VAL A 33 -2.72 17.02 -7.68
C VAL A 33 -2.69 15.51 -7.91
N ALA A 34 -2.74 15.05 -9.17
CA ALA A 34 -2.60 13.64 -9.52
C ALA A 34 -1.23 13.09 -9.08
N ALA A 35 -0.14 13.81 -9.38
CA ALA A 35 1.21 13.42 -8.97
C ALA A 35 1.32 13.33 -7.44
N ARG A 36 0.75 14.31 -6.72
CA ARG A 36 0.74 14.33 -5.26
C ARG A 36 -0.02 13.15 -4.66
N ILE A 37 -1.17 12.79 -5.23
CA ILE A 37 -1.96 11.62 -4.81
C ILE A 37 -1.15 10.34 -5.02
N VAL A 38 -0.58 10.14 -6.20
CA VAL A 38 0.21 8.95 -6.53
C VAL A 38 1.47 8.87 -5.67
N ASN A 39 2.19 9.98 -5.44
CA ASN A 39 3.35 10.00 -4.54
C ASN A 39 2.97 9.67 -3.10
N LYS A 40 1.82 10.17 -2.61
CA LYS A 40 1.27 9.81 -1.30
C LYS A 40 0.94 8.32 -1.21
N GLN A 41 0.40 7.73 -2.28
CA GLN A 41 0.17 6.29 -2.33
C GLN A 41 1.49 5.51 -2.35
N ARG A 42 2.47 5.89 -3.19
CA ARG A 42 3.80 5.26 -3.21
C ARG A 42 4.45 5.25 -1.83
N ALA A 43 4.37 6.36 -1.10
CA ALA A 43 4.86 6.45 0.28
C ALA A 43 4.11 5.48 1.21
N LYS A 44 2.77 5.44 1.15
CA LYS A 44 1.96 4.50 1.96
C LYS A 44 2.26 3.03 1.66
N PHE A 45 2.60 2.68 0.43
CA PHE A 45 2.87 1.31 0.01
C PHE A 45 4.37 0.95 0.01
N GLY A 46 5.25 1.80 0.56
CA GLY A 46 6.69 1.51 0.60
C GLY A 46 7.35 1.43 -0.79
N GLU A 47 6.72 2.00 -1.81
CA GLU A 47 7.20 1.96 -3.19
C GLU A 47 8.26 3.05 -3.47
N THR A 48 8.56 3.89 -2.48
CA THR A 48 9.55 4.97 -2.58
C THR A 48 10.97 4.42 -2.54
N ARG A 49 11.92 5.16 -3.14
CA ARG A 49 13.34 4.79 -3.09
C ARG A 49 13.85 4.64 -1.66
N GLN A 50 13.45 5.54 -0.77
CA GLN A 50 13.84 5.51 0.64
C GLN A 50 13.31 4.27 1.36
N ALA A 51 12.06 3.88 1.13
CA ALA A 51 11.50 2.66 1.73
C ALA A 51 12.25 1.41 1.22
N ARG A 52 12.51 1.31 -0.09
CA ARG A 52 13.32 0.23 -0.67
C ARG A 52 14.75 0.18 -0.13
N GLN A 53 15.33 1.34 0.16
CA GLN A 53 16.68 1.43 0.72
C GLN A 53 16.70 0.95 2.18
N GLN A 54 15.76 1.39 3.01
CA GLN A 54 15.60 0.91 4.38
C GLN A 54 15.40 -0.61 4.40
N ASP A 55 14.64 -1.13 3.44
CA ASP A 55 14.43 -2.56 3.29
C ASP A 55 15.68 -3.35 2.94
N ARG A 56 16.45 -2.88 1.96
CA ARG A 56 17.76 -3.45 1.62
C ARG A 56 18.74 -3.40 2.79
N GLN A 57 18.71 -2.32 3.58
CA GLN A 57 19.54 -2.16 4.78
C GLN A 57 19.01 -2.96 5.98
N GLY A 58 17.84 -3.56 5.85
CA GLY A 58 17.21 -4.37 6.89
C GLY A 58 16.61 -3.65 8.08
N HIS A 59 16.31 -2.37 7.89
CA HIS A 59 15.66 -1.54 8.88
C HIS A 59 14.13 -1.48 8.70
N SER A 60 13.56 -2.31 7.82
CA SER A 60 12.10 -2.32 7.65
C SER A 60 11.39 -2.83 8.91
N PRO A 61 10.37 -2.10 9.40
CA PRO A 61 9.65 -2.46 10.63
C PRO A 61 8.85 -3.75 10.51
N ASP A 62 8.55 -4.21 9.29
CA ASP A 62 7.76 -5.40 8.99
C ASP A 62 8.56 -6.71 8.95
N ARG A 63 9.90 -6.66 8.98
CA ARG A 63 10.76 -7.87 8.95
C ARG A 63 10.48 -8.89 10.05
N LYS A 64 9.94 -8.45 11.19
CA LYS A 64 9.60 -9.31 12.33
C LYS A 64 8.23 -9.99 12.18
N LEU A 65 7.50 -9.69 11.11
CA LEU A 65 6.19 -10.28 10.89
C LEU A 65 6.31 -11.68 10.29
N PRO A 66 5.28 -12.52 10.48
CA PRO A 66 5.15 -13.80 9.78
C PRO A 66 5.07 -13.70 8.26
N LEU A 67 5.04 -12.46 7.71
CA LEU A 67 4.96 -12.20 6.29
C LEU A 67 6.14 -11.32 5.86
N PRO A 68 7.03 -11.80 4.98
CA PRO A 68 8.09 -10.98 4.42
C PRO A 68 7.53 -9.87 3.52
N ASP A 69 8.19 -8.71 3.53
CA ASP A 69 7.84 -7.53 2.74
C ASP A 69 6.39 -7.05 2.92
N TYR A 70 5.77 -7.33 4.08
CA TYR A 70 4.36 -7.06 4.38
C TYR A 70 3.91 -5.66 3.95
N ASP A 71 4.72 -4.65 4.21
CA ASP A 71 4.39 -3.26 3.93
C ASP A 71 4.24 -2.98 2.43
N GLY A 72 5.01 -3.68 1.59
CA GLY A 72 5.00 -3.58 0.14
C GLY A 72 3.84 -4.34 -0.53
N LEU A 73 3.18 -5.23 0.20
CA LEU A 73 2.16 -6.10 -0.38
C LEU A 73 0.80 -5.40 -0.53
N THR A 74 0.15 -5.73 -1.64
CA THR A 74 -1.24 -5.34 -1.92
C THR A 74 -2.22 -6.24 -1.19
N ILE A 75 -3.45 -5.76 -0.95
CA ILE A 75 -4.50 -6.54 -0.26
C ILE A 75 -4.69 -7.94 -0.88
N PRO A 76 -4.78 -8.11 -2.22
CA PRO A 76 -4.91 -9.43 -2.82
C PRO A 76 -3.69 -10.34 -2.55
N GLN A 77 -2.47 -9.80 -2.60
CA GLN A 77 -1.27 -10.58 -2.30
C GLN A 77 -1.20 -11.00 -0.83
N ILE A 78 -1.65 -10.13 0.08
CA ILE A 78 -1.75 -10.46 1.50
C ILE A 78 -2.81 -11.53 1.70
N ALA A 79 -3.98 -11.39 1.08
CA ALA A 79 -5.07 -12.36 1.12
C ALA A 79 -4.62 -13.79 0.79
N SER A 80 -3.93 -13.97 -0.34
CA SER A 80 -3.42 -15.29 -0.75
C SER A 80 -2.41 -15.87 0.24
N ARG A 81 -1.60 -15.04 0.88
CA ARG A 81 -0.62 -15.53 1.87
C ARG A 81 -1.20 -15.74 3.26
N LEU A 82 -2.31 -15.07 3.59
CA LEU A 82 -3.09 -15.32 4.80
C LEU A 82 -3.70 -16.73 4.82
N GLU A 83 -3.83 -17.38 3.66
CA GLU A 83 -4.37 -18.73 3.55
C GLU A 83 -3.56 -19.79 4.31
N GLY A 84 -2.23 -19.65 4.33
CA GLY A 84 -1.32 -20.56 5.01
C GLY A 84 -0.95 -20.15 6.45
N LEU A 85 -1.48 -19.04 6.97
CA LEU A 85 -1.09 -18.51 8.28
C LEU A 85 -2.04 -18.97 9.39
N SER A 86 -1.48 -19.29 10.56
CA SER A 86 -2.22 -19.66 11.75
C SER A 86 -2.96 -18.47 12.37
N ALA A 87 -4.00 -18.74 13.18
CA ALA A 87 -4.74 -17.70 13.89
C ALA A 87 -3.84 -16.82 14.79
N GLY A 88 -2.77 -17.40 15.37
CA GLY A 88 -1.79 -16.66 16.17
C GLY A 88 -0.98 -15.67 15.34
N GLU A 89 -0.59 -16.05 14.13
CA GLU A 89 0.14 -15.17 13.20
C GLU A 89 -0.75 -14.07 12.64
N ILE A 90 -2.01 -14.39 12.33
CA ILE A 90 -3.02 -13.41 11.90
C ILE A 90 -3.23 -12.35 12.98
N ARG A 91 -3.24 -12.71 14.27
CA ARG A 91 -3.30 -11.75 15.39
C ARG A 91 -2.08 -10.83 15.43
N LYS A 92 -0.86 -11.35 15.22
CA LYS A 92 0.37 -10.54 15.17
C LYS A 92 0.31 -9.52 14.03
N ILE A 93 -0.11 -9.97 12.83
CA ILE A 93 -0.28 -9.12 11.67
C ILE A 93 -1.34 -8.03 11.93
N ARG A 94 -2.49 -8.40 12.52
CA ARG A 94 -3.53 -7.43 12.90
C ARG A 94 -3.00 -6.37 13.86
N ALA A 95 -2.25 -6.76 14.90
CA ALA A 95 -1.67 -5.83 15.86
C ALA A 95 -0.61 -4.90 15.23
N TYR A 96 0.14 -5.39 14.24
CA TYR A 96 1.05 -4.55 13.46
C TYR A 96 0.27 -3.57 12.58
N GLU A 97 -0.72 -4.04 11.84
CA GLU A 97 -1.51 -3.25 10.90
C GLU A 97 -2.24 -2.10 11.59
N ILE A 98 -2.82 -2.35 12.78
CA ILE A 98 -3.48 -1.31 13.60
C ILE A 98 -2.50 -0.18 13.99
N ARG A 99 -1.25 -0.53 14.32
CA ARG A 99 -0.22 0.44 14.76
C ARG A 99 0.46 1.15 13.59
N HIS A 100 0.35 0.63 12.38
CA HIS A 100 1.01 1.17 11.19
C HIS A 100 -0.01 1.71 10.19
N LYS A 101 -0.27 0.99 9.09
CA LYS A 101 -0.98 1.53 7.92
C LYS A 101 -2.49 1.60 8.12
N ASN A 102 -3.04 0.86 9.09
CA ASN A 102 -4.45 0.85 9.49
C ASN A 102 -5.40 0.76 8.28
N ARG A 103 -5.11 -0.14 7.34
CA ARG A 103 -5.90 -0.36 6.12
C ARG A 103 -7.22 -1.03 6.51
N LYS A 104 -8.30 -0.23 6.58
CA LYS A 104 -9.64 -0.70 6.99
C LYS A 104 -10.08 -1.99 6.30
N GLY A 105 -9.92 -2.08 4.98
CA GLY A 105 -10.30 -3.29 4.22
C GLY A 105 -9.51 -4.55 4.63
N LEU A 106 -8.23 -4.40 4.95
CA LEU A 106 -7.39 -5.50 5.42
C LEU A 106 -7.74 -5.90 6.85
N LEU A 107 -8.00 -4.93 7.73
CA LEU A 107 -8.44 -5.21 9.10
C LEU A 107 -9.76 -5.98 9.12
N SER A 108 -10.75 -5.57 8.33
CA SER A 108 -12.01 -6.30 8.18
C SER A 108 -11.79 -7.73 7.67
N MET A 109 -10.85 -7.92 6.74
CA MET A 109 -10.51 -9.25 6.23
C MET A 109 -9.83 -10.13 7.29
N LEU A 110 -8.86 -9.59 8.03
CA LEU A 110 -8.17 -10.29 9.12
C LEU A 110 -9.16 -10.66 10.24
N GLU A 111 -10.07 -9.76 10.59
CA GLU A 111 -11.10 -10.01 11.61
C GLU A 111 -12.09 -11.09 11.18
N ARG A 112 -12.53 -11.08 9.92
CA ARG A 112 -13.38 -12.15 9.37
C ARG A 112 -12.70 -13.50 9.46
N ARG A 113 -11.41 -13.56 9.16
CA ARG A 113 -10.62 -14.80 9.19
C ARG A 113 -10.31 -15.29 10.61
N LEU A 114 -10.28 -14.39 11.60
CA LEU A 114 -10.15 -14.76 13.03
C LEU A 114 -11.46 -15.24 13.66
N LYS A 115 -12.61 -14.91 13.06
CA LYS A 115 -13.93 -15.33 13.51
C LYS A 115 -14.44 -16.60 12.80
N ALA A 116 -13.83 -16.96 11.68
CA ALA A 116 -14.08 -18.21 10.95
C ALA A 116 -13.35 -19.36 11.63
#